data_AF-A0A0U2IM86-F1
#
_entry.id   AF-A0A0U2IM86-F1
#
_cell.length_a   1.000
_cell.length_b   1.000
_cell.length_c   1.000
_cell.angle_alpha   90.00
_cell.angle_beta   90.00
_cell.angle_gamma   90.00
#
_symmetry.space_group_name_H-M   'P 1'
#
loop_
_entity.id
_entity.type
_entity.pdbx_description
1 polymer ?
#
loop_
_entity_poly.entity_id
_entity_poly.type
_entity_poly.pdbx_seq_one_letter_code
_entity_poly.pdbx_strand_id
1 'polypeptide(L)'
;MITIPQGVSSCLYNGIMNKIEWIQKQIEYDVNKKYELKNHLERIYKDVVEAVDFYNEHCILSGKYLKDALDELTLKYNEYLG
;
A
#
# COMPACT_ATOMS: atom_id res chain seq x y z
N MET A 1 -12.57 18.46 9.86
CA MET A 1 -12.57 17.05 9.44
C MET A 1 -13.21 16.99 8.06
N ILE A 2 -12.43 16.66 7.03
CA ILE A 2 -12.96 16.52 5.67
C ILE A 2 -13.45 15.08 5.55
N THR A 3 -14.72 14.90 5.23
CA THR A 3 -15.28 13.57 4.97
C THR A 3 -15.32 13.35 3.47
N ILE A 4 -14.60 12.34 2.99
CA ILE A 4 -14.53 12.01 1.57
C ILE A 4 -15.85 11.36 1.13
N PRO A 5 -16.45 11.80 0.00
CA PRO A 5 -17.66 11.16 -0.53
C PRO A 5 -17.44 9.69 -0.85
N GLN A 6 -18.45 8.86 -0.62
CA GLN A 6 -18.36 7.40 -0.74
C GLN A 6 -17.79 6.94 -2.09
N GLY A 7 -18.20 7.55 -3.21
CA GLY A 7 -17.66 7.19 -4.53
C GLY A 7 -16.15 7.42 -4.64
N VAL A 8 -15.64 8.51 -4.06
CA VAL A 8 -14.21 8.81 -4.02
C VAL A 8 -13.49 7.85 -3.08
N SER A 9 -14.08 7.54 -1.91
CA SER A 9 -13.54 6.51 -1.00
C SER A 9 -13.43 5.15 -1.69
N SER A 10 -14.43 4.72 -2.46
CA SER A 10 -14.35 3.45 -3.20
C SER A 10 -13.21 3.44 -4.22
N CYS A 11 -13.00 4.54 -4.95
CA CYS A 11 -11.89 4.67 -5.89
C CYS A 11 -10.53 4.65 -5.18
N LEU A 12 -10.41 5.38 -4.06
CA LEU A 12 -9.20 5.39 -3.24
C LEU A 12 -8.88 3.99 -2.70
N TYR A 13 -9.88 3.29 -2.16
CA TYR A 13 -9.73 1.93 -1.65
C TYR A 13 -9.13 1.00 -2.71
N ASN A 14 -9.75 0.96 -3.90
CA ASN A 14 -9.27 0.11 -4.99
C ASN A 14 -7.88 0.52 -5.47
N GLY A 15 -7.59 1.82 -5.56
CA GLY A 15 -6.29 2.32 -5.95
C GLY A 15 -5.17 1.91 -4.98
N ILE A 16 -5.43 2.03 -3.68
CA ILE A 16 -4.50 1.61 -2.63
C ILE A 16 -4.29 0.10 -2.68
N MET A 17 -5.37 -0.69 -2.75
CA MET A 17 -5.27 -2.15 -2.80
C MET A 17 -4.47 -2.63 -4.02
N ASN A 18 -4.75 -2.08 -5.20
CA ASN A 18 -4.00 -2.39 -6.42
C ASN A 18 -2.51 -2.05 -6.28
N LYS A 19 -2.18 -0.98 -5.55
CA LYS A 19 -0.79 -0.60 -5.32
C LYS A 19 -0.10 -1.54 -4.34
N ILE A 20 -0.78 -1.96 -3.28
CA ILE A 20 -0.29 -2.98 -2.34
C ILE A 20 0.05 -4.27 -3.10
N GLU A 21 -0.89 -4.79 -3.88
CA GLU A 21 -0.68 -6.01 -4.69
C GLU A 21 0.47 -5.86 -5.69
N TRP A 22 0.61 -4.67 -6.29
CA TRP A 22 1.70 -4.39 -7.21
C TRP A 22 3.06 -4.44 -6.51
N ILE A 23 3.21 -3.83 -5.33
CA ILE A 23 4.47 -3.86 -4.56
C ILE A 23 4.82 -5.31 -4.19
N GLN A 24 3.84 -6.09 -3.70
CA GLN A 24 4.06 -7.50 -3.37
C GLN A 24 4.62 -8.29 -4.57
N LYS A 25 4.02 -8.10 -5.76
CA LYS A 25 4.52 -8.73 -6.99
C LYS A 25 5.93 -8.26 -7.35
N GLN A 26 6.24 -6.97 -7.20
CA GLN A 26 7.59 -6.47 -7.48
C GLN A 26 8.64 -7.05 -6.53
N ILE A 27 8.35 -7.17 -5.24
CA ILE A 27 9.23 -7.83 -4.27
C ILE A 27 9.52 -9.26 -4.72
N GLU A 28 8.48 -10.03 -5.07
CA GLU A 28 8.60 -11.41 -5.55
C GLU A 28 9.41 -11.50 -6.86
N TYR A 29 9.23 -10.56 -7.80
CA TYR A 29 10.00 -10.52 -9.04
C TYR A 29 11.47 -10.14 -8.83
N ASP A 30 11.75 -9.21 -7.92
CA ASP A 30 13.10 -8.67 -7.71
C ASP A 30 14.01 -9.63 -6.94
N VAL A 31 13.47 -10.31 -5.92
CA VAL A 31 14.16 -11.41 -5.20
C VAL A 31 14.70 -12.45 -6.19
N ASN A 32 13.99 -12.67 -7.30
CA ASN A 32 14.36 -13.63 -8.33
C ASN A 32 15.34 -13.09 -9.39
N LYS A 33 15.55 -11.77 -9.50
CA LYS A 33 16.28 -11.16 -10.64
C LYS A 33 17.33 -10.09 -10.32
N LYS A 34 17.56 -9.72 -9.04
CA LYS A 34 18.61 -8.76 -8.59
C LYS A 34 18.61 -7.44 -9.38
N TYR A 35 17.46 -6.78 -9.52
CA TYR A 35 17.41 -5.42 -10.05
C TYR A 35 17.54 -4.38 -8.91
N GLU A 36 18.10 -3.22 -9.20
CA GLU A 36 18.18 -2.09 -8.26
C GLU A 36 16.81 -1.37 -8.14
N LEU A 37 15.75 -2.10 -7.78
CA LEU A 37 14.40 -1.55 -7.58
C LEU A 37 14.19 -0.99 -6.16
N LYS A 38 15.15 -1.19 -5.24
CA LYS A 38 15.03 -0.89 -3.81
C LYS A 38 14.58 0.55 -3.53
N ASN A 39 15.26 1.55 -4.11
CA ASN A 39 14.93 2.97 -3.88
C ASN A 39 13.56 3.36 -4.47
N HIS A 40 13.18 2.76 -5.60
CA HIS A 40 11.87 3.01 -6.21
C HIS A 40 10.75 2.39 -5.37
N LEU A 41 10.94 1.15 -4.91
CA LEU A 41 9.99 0.46 -4.04
C LEU A 41 9.84 1.14 -2.69
N GLU A 42 10.91 1.67 -2.10
CA GLU A 42 10.83 2.42 -0.84
C GLU A 42 9.92 3.64 -0.94
N ARG A 43 10.06 4.45 -2.00
CA ARG A 43 9.20 5.62 -2.19
C ARG A 43 7.74 5.20 -2.34
N ILE A 44 7.46 4.21 -3.19
CA ILE A 44 6.09 3.75 -3.45
C ILE A 44 5.47 3.12 -2.21
N TYR A 45 6.26 2.41 -1.39
CA TYR A 45 5.81 1.87 -0.11
C TYR A 45 5.39 2.99 0.86
N LYS A 46 6.20 4.06 1.00
CA LYS A 46 5.84 5.22 1.83
C LYS A 46 4.56 5.89 1.35
N ASP A 47 4.41 6.10 0.04
CA ASP A 47 3.20 6.68 -0.55
C ASP A 47 1.94 5.83 -0.22
N VAL A 48 2.07 4.50 -0.18
CA VAL A 48 0.98 3.60 0.19
C VAL A 48 0.64 3.69 1.68
N VAL A 49 1.65 3.74 2.57
CA VAL A 49 1.44 3.92 4.01
C VAL A 49 0.66 5.22 4.25
N GLU A 50 1.12 6.33 3.68
CA GLU A 50 0.45 7.64 3.80
C GLU A 50 -0.99 7.60 3.25
N ALA A 51 -1.23 6.90 2.14
CA ALA A 51 -2.56 6.76 1.57
C ALA A 51 -3.52 5.94 2.44
N VAL A 52 -3.02 4.88 3.10
CA VAL A 52 -3.82 4.08 4.04
C VAL A 52 -4.19 4.90 5.28
N ASP A 53 -3.25 5.66 5.81
CA ASP A 53 -3.50 6.56 6.95
C ASP A 53 -4.53 7.64 6.59
N PHE A 54 -4.36 8.28 5.43
CA PHE A 54 -5.32 9.24 4.90
C PHE A 54 -6.71 8.63 4.74
N TYR A 55 -6.79 7.40 4.22
CA TYR A 55 -8.07 6.69 4.07
C TYR A 55 -8.74 6.47 5.43
N ASN A 56 -8.00 5.98 6.41
CA ASN A 56 -8.52 5.69 7.74
C ASN A 56 -8.99 6.94 8.49
N GLU A 57 -8.36 8.10 8.25
CA GLU A 57 -8.73 9.36 8.88
C GLU A 57 -9.96 10.02 8.22
N HIS A 58 -10.07 9.93 6.90
CA HIS A 58 -11.01 10.79 6.13
C HIS A 58 -12.15 10.05 5.43
N CYS A 59 -12.10 8.72 5.32
CA CYS A 59 -13.17 7.93 4.72
C CYS A 59 -14.11 7.36 5.79
N ILE A 60 -15.42 7.38 5.50
CA ILE A 60 -16.45 6.82 6.40
C ILE A 60 -16.36 5.28 6.46
N LEU A 61 -15.91 4.67 5.36
CA LEU A 61 -15.76 3.22 5.27
C LEU A 61 -14.61 2.74 6.16
N SER A 62 -14.81 1.60 6.80
CA SER A 62 -13.75 0.96 7.57
C SER A 62 -12.54 0.65 6.67
N GLY A 63 -11.38 1.23 6.98
CA GLY A 63 -10.12 0.89 6.32
C GLY A 63 -9.43 -0.34 6.90
N LYS A 64 -10.12 -1.15 7.72
CA LYS A 64 -9.56 -2.38 8.31
C LYS A 64 -8.89 -3.28 7.27
N TYR A 65 -9.56 -3.54 6.14
CA TYR A 65 -8.99 -4.38 5.09
C TYR A 65 -7.74 -3.78 4.44
N LEU A 66 -7.67 -2.45 4.30
CA LEU A 66 -6.45 -1.80 3.81
C LEU A 66 -5.32 -1.91 4.84
N LYS A 67 -5.65 -1.82 6.12
CA LYS A 67 -4.68 -1.97 7.20
C LYS A 67 -4.15 -3.40 7.29
N ASP A 68 -5.02 -4.40 7.26
CA ASP A 68 -4.64 -5.81 7.25
C ASP A 68 -3.73 -6.12 6.03
N ALA A 69 -4.07 -5.61 4.85
CA ALA A 69 -3.26 -5.75 3.64
C ALA A 69 -1.91 -5.01 3.72
N LEU A 70 -1.88 -3.83 4.34
CA LEU A 70 -0.65 -3.07 4.59
C LEU A 70 0.25 -3.79 5.59
N ASP A 71 -0.30 -4.38 6.65
CA ASP A 71 0.45 -5.14 7.64
C ASP A 71 1.13 -6.36 6.99
N GLU A 72 0.40 -7.11 6.15
CA GLU A 72 0.98 -8.21 5.35
C GLU A 72 2.08 -7.73 4.39
N LEU A 73 1.87 -6.61 3.70
CA LEU A 73 2.90 -6.02 2.84
C LEU A 73 4.12 -5.58 3.65
N THR A 74 3.92 -4.98 4.82
CA THR A 74 5.00 -4.49 5.70
C THR A 74 5.91 -5.63 6.12
N LEU A 75 5.34 -6.79 6.46
CA LEU A 75 6.11 -8.00 6.77
C LEU A 75 6.98 -8.42 5.57
N LYS A 76 6.38 -8.61 4.39
CA LYS A 76 7.12 -8.97 3.16
C LYS A 76 8.18 -7.94 2.78
N TYR A 77 7.87 -6.65 2.95
CA TYR A 77 8.78 -5.56 2.61
C TYR A 77 10.00 -5.53 3.55
N ASN A 78 9.80 -5.76 4.85
CA ASN A 78 10.90 -5.84 5.80
C ASN A 78 11.81 -7.04 5.51
N GLU A 79 11.25 -8.21 5.21
CA GLU A 79 12.01 -9.40 4.77
C GLU A 79 12.79 -9.17 3.47
N TYR A 80 12.28 -8.33 2.58
CA TYR A 80 12.96 -7.95 1.34
C TYR A 80 14.16 -7.01 1.58
N LEU A 81 14.10 -6.17 2.62
CA LEU A 81 15.14 -5.17 2.88
C LEU A 81 16.39 -5.75 3.57
N GLY A 82 16.28 -6.86 4.30
CA GLY A 82 17.35 -7.53 5.05
C GLY A 82 16.81 -8.53 6.07
#